data_AF-A0A197ZY61-F1
#
_entry.id   AF-A0A197ZY61-F1
#
_cell.length_a   1.000
_cell.length_b   1.000
_cell.length_c   1.000
_cell.angle_alpha   90.00
_cell.angle_beta   90.00
_cell.angle_gamma   90.00
#
_symmetry.space_group_name_H-M   'P 1'
#
loop_
_entity.id
_entity.type
_entity.pdbx_description
1 polymer ?
#
loop_
_entity_poly.entity_id
_entity_poly.type
_entity_poly.pdbx_seq_one_letter_code
_entity_poly.pdbx_strand_id
1 'polypeptide(L)'
;METFFLHAQEKDARELAERIHIPSGSRLPENWQGRMIIHWGAAHDEYPNQLALQPIKAIIRAQNRKKRDDLLQLHGLKTIATQAANARGKKESVLFTHKYKVALFHLQTLLIYEKKETVLLSEKSLQHQRQGNENAPYIEVGPGQINFHARRASRESVKAIYALGLDYGLVTIGITPTGHTLVLDVDPVPKLNGRMAQLFAQAMDLYDQSLAKELERKERAMLGCDPEFLLVNPQGKVVFADRFLTRDGAVGSDAIVLSGHRVILPLAELRPQPSVDPLQLVKNVRVTMGLAARKITDQSLAWCSGGMPVRGYPLGGHLHFSRCWMNGHLLRALDNYLALPLILIEDESTRGRRPRYGYLGDFRKKSHGGFEYRTLPSWLASPVITRGVFALAALIVNNYWLLTQKPLQEPDIQAAYYNGDKRRLQSEVAQLWKDLEQLKGYELHAGILEGLRSQITSMSSWDEKADIRLTWKIAPGVRKEAFEEGIML
;
A
#
# COMPACT_ATOMS: atom_id res chain seq x y z
N MET A 1 -15.56 -25.36 -0.76
CA MET A 1 -14.11 -25.12 -0.62
C MET A 1 -13.68 -24.45 -1.91
N GLU A 2 -13.20 -23.22 -1.80
CA GLU A 2 -12.84 -22.39 -2.94
C GLU A 2 -11.35 -22.51 -3.27
N THR A 3 -10.58 -23.08 -2.36
CA THR A 3 -9.12 -23.11 -2.37
C THR A 3 -8.60 -24.54 -2.45
N PHE A 4 -7.53 -24.75 -3.21
CA PHE A 4 -6.77 -26.00 -3.27
C PHE A 4 -5.31 -25.77 -2.92
N PHE A 5 -4.75 -26.59 -2.04
CA PHE A 5 -3.34 -26.54 -1.66
C PHE A 5 -2.50 -27.46 -2.56
N LEU A 6 -1.78 -26.87 -3.50
CA LEU A 6 -0.96 -27.59 -4.48
C LEU A 6 0.51 -27.61 -4.04
N HIS A 7 1.11 -28.80 -3.94
CA HIS A 7 2.48 -28.97 -3.45
C HIS A 7 3.18 -30.21 -4.03
N ALA A 8 4.52 -30.25 -4.02
CA ALA A 8 5.29 -31.35 -4.60
C ALA A 8 5.61 -32.47 -3.58
N GLN A 9 4.72 -32.66 -2.60
CA GLN A 9 4.88 -33.60 -1.49
C GLN A 9 6.14 -33.40 -0.62
N GLU A 10 6.67 -32.18 -0.55
CA GLU A 10 7.74 -31.84 0.38
C GLU A 10 7.31 -32.09 1.84
N LYS A 11 8.26 -32.40 2.72
CA LYS A 11 7.99 -32.73 4.13
C LYS A 11 7.09 -31.68 4.81
N ASP A 12 7.45 -30.41 4.69
CA ASP A 12 6.73 -29.31 5.33
C ASP A 12 5.33 -29.12 4.71
N ALA A 13 5.18 -29.39 3.42
CA ALA A 13 3.88 -29.36 2.76
C ALA A 13 2.97 -30.51 3.20
N ARG A 14 3.52 -31.72 3.41
CA ARG A 14 2.76 -32.84 4.00
C ARG A 14 2.30 -32.51 5.42
N GLU A 15 3.16 -31.91 6.23
CA GLU A 15 2.78 -31.45 7.57
C GLU A 15 1.66 -30.39 7.53
N LEU A 16 1.68 -29.47 6.56
CA LEU A 16 0.57 -28.54 6.35
C LEU A 16 -0.71 -29.26 5.91
N ALA A 17 -0.60 -30.18 4.95
CA ALA A 17 -1.72 -30.95 4.40
C ALA A 17 -2.46 -31.75 5.49
N GLU A 18 -1.76 -32.25 6.50
CA GLU A 18 -2.34 -32.95 7.66
C GLU A 18 -3.09 -32.01 8.63
N ARG A 19 -2.87 -30.70 8.55
CA ARG A 19 -3.41 -29.69 9.50
C ARG A 19 -4.48 -28.78 8.90
N ILE A 20 -4.57 -28.70 7.58
CA ILE A 20 -5.55 -27.87 6.87
C ILE A 20 -6.83 -28.64 6.57
N HIS A 21 -7.94 -27.91 6.42
CA HIS A 21 -9.23 -28.47 6.03
C HIS A 21 -9.49 -28.35 4.52
N ILE A 22 -8.75 -27.49 3.81
CA ILE A 22 -8.86 -27.35 2.36
C ILE A 22 -8.27 -28.59 1.64
N PRO A 23 -8.81 -28.97 0.47
CA PRO A 23 -8.28 -30.07 -0.32
C PRO A 23 -6.83 -29.79 -0.74
N SER A 24 -6.00 -30.83 -0.74
CA SER A 24 -4.58 -30.75 -1.07
C SER A 24 -4.10 -31.91 -1.95
N GLY A 25 -2.99 -31.68 -2.64
CA GLY A 25 -2.31 -32.72 -3.41
C GLY A 25 -1.24 -32.20 -4.35
N SER A 26 -0.64 -33.11 -5.11
CA SER A 26 0.39 -32.83 -6.11
C SER A 26 -0.12 -32.49 -7.50
N ARG A 27 -1.42 -32.67 -7.73
CA ARG A 27 -2.09 -32.33 -8.98
C ARG A 27 -3.49 -31.83 -8.66
N LEU A 28 -3.96 -30.88 -9.45
CA LEU A 28 -5.33 -30.43 -9.37
C LEU A 28 -6.27 -31.52 -9.92
N PRO A 29 -7.36 -31.90 -9.22
CA PRO A 29 -8.36 -32.83 -9.76
C PRO A 29 -8.98 -32.29 -11.05
N GLU A 30 -9.20 -33.16 -12.04
CA GLU A 30 -9.75 -32.76 -13.36
C GLU A 30 -11.11 -32.06 -13.27
N ASN A 31 -11.91 -32.42 -12.26
CA ASN A 31 -13.24 -31.88 -12.00
C ASN A 31 -13.27 -30.77 -10.93
N TRP A 32 -12.11 -30.23 -10.52
CA TRP A 32 -12.06 -29.19 -9.49
C TRP A 32 -12.66 -27.87 -10.00
N GLN A 33 -13.64 -27.35 -9.26
CA GLN A 33 -14.40 -26.13 -9.60
C GLN A 33 -14.06 -24.93 -8.70
N GLY A 34 -13.05 -25.05 -7.85
CA GLY A 34 -12.63 -23.96 -6.97
C GLY A 34 -12.02 -22.79 -7.74
N ARG A 35 -11.74 -21.71 -7.01
CA ARG A 35 -11.30 -20.42 -7.57
C ARG A 35 -9.82 -20.13 -7.35
N MET A 36 -9.23 -20.67 -6.29
CA MET A 36 -7.88 -20.30 -5.86
C MET A 36 -6.98 -21.51 -5.64
N ILE A 37 -5.75 -21.41 -6.11
CA ILE A 37 -4.69 -22.37 -5.80
C ILE A 37 -3.69 -21.71 -4.85
N ILE A 38 -3.30 -22.41 -3.79
CA ILE A 38 -2.13 -22.03 -2.98
C ILE A 38 -0.99 -22.94 -3.38
N HIS A 39 -0.01 -22.37 -4.07
CA HIS A 39 1.22 -23.08 -4.39
C HIS A 39 2.12 -23.17 -3.17
N TRP A 40 2.77 -24.31 -2.96
CA TRP A 40 3.87 -24.48 -2.00
C TRP A 40 5.01 -25.26 -2.63
N GLY A 41 6.22 -24.75 -2.43
CA GLY A 41 7.39 -25.23 -3.16
C GLY A 41 7.54 -24.59 -4.53
N ALA A 42 8.51 -25.06 -5.30
CA ALA A 42 8.80 -24.61 -6.66
C ALA A 42 8.67 -25.73 -7.70
N ALA A 43 8.29 -26.94 -7.27
CA ALA A 43 8.28 -28.15 -8.09
C ALA A 43 6.85 -28.64 -8.35
N HIS A 44 5.96 -27.74 -8.75
CA HIS A 44 4.58 -28.05 -9.14
C HIS A 44 4.24 -27.42 -10.49
N ASP A 45 3.19 -27.92 -11.14
CA ASP A 45 2.70 -27.36 -12.39
C ASP A 45 2.13 -25.94 -12.19
N GLU A 46 2.26 -25.07 -13.20
CA GLU A 46 1.55 -23.79 -13.24
C GLU A 46 0.22 -23.96 -13.98
N TYR A 47 -0.84 -23.39 -13.40
CA TYR A 47 -2.16 -23.33 -14.02
C TYR A 47 -2.43 -21.87 -14.44
N PRO A 48 -2.00 -21.43 -15.63
CA PRO A 48 -2.00 -20.02 -16.02
C PRO A 48 -3.40 -19.39 -16.07
N ASN A 49 -4.44 -20.22 -16.24
CA ASN A 49 -5.84 -19.78 -16.30
C ASN A 49 -6.53 -19.81 -14.93
N GLN A 50 -5.82 -20.19 -13.86
CA GLN A 50 -6.33 -20.23 -12.49
C GLN A 50 -5.68 -19.14 -11.65
N LEU A 51 -6.44 -18.58 -10.71
CA LEU A 51 -5.84 -17.67 -9.74
C LEU A 51 -4.99 -18.48 -8.77
N ALA A 52 -3.78 -17.99 -8.51
CA ALA A 52 -2.86 -18.62 -7.58
C ALA A 52 -2.26 -17.61 -6.60
N LEU A 53 -2.05 -18.07 -5.37
CA LEU A 53 -1.10 -17.48 -4.44
C LEU A 53 0.28 -18.09 -4.68
N GLN A 54 1.30 -17.26 -4.51
CA GLN A 54 2.72 -17.60 -4.65
C GLN A 54 3.11 -18.07 -6.07
N PRO A 55 3.04 -17.19 -7.09
CA PRO A 55 3.45 -17.52 -8.45
C PRO A 55 4.92 -17.97 -8.53
N ILE A 56 5.25 -18.97 -9.36
CA ILE A 56 6.62 -19.52 -9.45
C ILE A 56 7.61 -18.44 -9.89
N LYS A 57 7.21 -17.57 -10.82
CA LYS A 57 8.02 -16.42 -11.24
C LYS A 57 8.46 -15.53 -10.06
N ALA A 58 7.59 -15.32 -9.07
CA ALA A 58 7.90 -14.53 -7.88
C ALA A 58 8.85 -15.30 -6.94
N ILE A 59 8.68 -16.62 -6.80
CA ILE A 59 9.57 -17.49 -6.02
C ILE A 59 11.00 -17.44 -6.59
N ILE A 60 11.16 -17.69 -7.90
CA ILE A 60 12.46 -17.66 -8.59
C ILE A 60 13.13 -16.29 -8.44
N ARG A 61 12.34 -15.22 -8.54
CA ARG A 61 12.82 -13.85 -8.36
C ARG A 61 13.36 -13.61 -6.95
N ALA A 62 12.63 -14.06 -5.93
CA ALA A 62 13.03 -13.89 -4.53
C ALA A 62 14.27 -14.73 -4.16
N GLN A 63 14.42 -15.92 -4.73
CA GLN A 63 15.60 -16.78 -4.54
C GLN A 63 16.86 -16.20 -5.19
N ASN A 64 16.73 -15.44 -6.28
CA ASN A 64 17.86 -14.74 -6.88
C ASN A 64 18.21 -13.49 -6.06
N ARG A 65 19.21 -13.60 -5.19
CA ARG A 65 19.64 -12.53 -4.27
C ARG A 65 19.83 -11.15 -4.93
N LYS A 66 20.48 -11.09 -6.11
CA LYS A 66 20.70 -9.82 -6.81
C LYS A 66 19.38 -9.20 -7.25
N LYS A 67 18.56 -9.97 -7.99
CA LYS A 67 17.25 -9.50 -8.47
C LYS A 67 16.33 -9.10 -7.32
N ARG A 68 16.33 -9.88 -6.24
CA ARG A 68 15.60 -9.59 -5.01
C ARG A 68 16.04 -8.25 -4.42
N ASP A 69 17.33 -8.09 -4.16
CA ASP A 69 17.85 -6.90 -3.48
C ASP A 69 17.65 -5.63 -4.33
N ASP A 70 17.82 -5.72 -5.65
CA ASP A 70 17.53 -4.63 -6.61
C ASP A 70 16.05 -4.22 -6.57
N LEU A 71 15.14 -5.20 -6.54
CA LEU A 71 13.70 -4.93 -6.51
C LEU A 71 13.24 -4.37 -5.15
N LEU A 72 13.77 -4.90 -4.05
CA LEU A 72 13.51 -4.35 -2.72
C LEU A 72 13.98 -2.88 -2.65
N GLN A 73 15.16 -2.58 -3.19
CA GLN A 73 15.66 -1.20 -3.27
C GLN A 73 14.75 -0.29 -4.09
N LEU A 74 14.22 -0.77 -5.23
CA LEU A 74 13.27 -0.02 -6.06
C LEU A 74 12.03 0.39 -5.25
N HIS A 75 11.55 -0.49 -4.36
CA HIS A 75 10.45 -0.23 -3.44
C HIS A 75 10.84 0.59 -2.20
N GLY A 76 12.09 1.06 -2.11
CA GLY A 76 12.59 1.87 -0.99
C GLY A 76 12.91 1.07 0.27
N LEU A 77 13.01 -0.26 0.17
CA LEU A 77 13.48 -1.12 1.25
C LEU A 77 15.01 -1.15 1.26
N LYS A 78 15.61 -0.96 2.44
CA LYS A 78 17.07 -1.04 2.59
C LYS A 78 17.49 -2.51 2.70
N THR A 79 18.54 -2.88 2.00
CA THR A 79 19.22 -4.18 2.10
C THR A 79 20.69 -4.00 2.50
N ILE A 80 21.41 -5.08 2.78
CA ILE A 80 22.87 -5.02 3.00
C ILE A 80 23.57 -4.39 1.79
N ALA A 81 23.15 -4.72 0.56
CA ALA A 81 23.72 -4.17 -0.66
C ALA A 81 23.56 -2.65 -0.72
N THR A 82 22.37 -2.13 -0.39
CA THR A 82 22.14 -0.67 -0.35
C THR A 82 22.98 0.03 0.73
N GLN A 83 23.19 -0.62 1.87
CA GLN A 83 24.00 -0.07 2.96
C GLN A 83 25.48 0.01 2.56
N ALA A 84 26.00 -1.04 1.91
CA ALA A 84 27.37 -1.09 1.40
C ALA A 84 27.63 -0.02 0.31
N ALA A 85 26.68 0.17 -0.61
CA ALA A 85 26.77 1.20 -1.64
C ALA A 85 26.88 2.62 -1.04
N ASN A 86 26.16 2.89 0.06
CA ASN A 86 26.21 4.18 0.74
C ASN A 86 27.49 4.39 1.57
N ALA A 87 28.21 3.34 1.94
CA ALA A 87 29.38 3.39 2.82
C ALA A 87 30.72 3.72 2.12
N ARG A 88 30.70 4.24 0.89
CA ARG A 88 31.89 4.66 0.09
C ARG A 88 33.03 3.62 0.05
N GLY A 89 32.70 2.34 -0.07
CA GLY A 89 33.69 1.28 -0.34
C GLY A 89 34.43 0.70 0.87
N LYS A 90 34.16 1.14 2.10
CA LYS A 90 34.62 0.41 3.30
C LYS A 90 33.76 -0.84 3.50
N LYS A 91 34.34 -2.03 3.29
CA LYS A 91 33.74 -3.33 3.65
C LYS A 91 33.73 -3.50 5.18
N GLU A 92 33.00 -2.65 5.90
CA GLU A 92 32.73 -2.88 7.31
C GLU A 92 31.55 -3.85 7.45
N SER A 93 31.70 -4.85 8.33
CA SER A 93 30.62 -5.76 8.67
C SER A 93 29.49 -4.98 9.33
N VAL A 94 28.28 -5.02 8.77
CA VAL A 94 27.12 -4.32 9.33
C VAL A 94 26.76 -4.93 10.68
N LEU A 95 26.80 -4.11 11.74
CA LEU A 95 26.35 -4.50 13.08
C LEU A 95 24.85 -4.34 13.22
N PHE A 96 24.24 -5.22 14.02
CA PHE A 96 22.82 -5.21 14.34
C PHE A 96 22.63 -5.20 15.86
N THR A 97 21.59 -4.54 16.35
CA THR A 97 21.13 -4.62 17.74
C THR A 97 20.04 -5.68 17.90
N HIS A 98 19.23 -5.86 16.87
CA HIS A 98 18.15 -6.84 16.82
C HIS A 98 18.10 -7.48 15.44
N LYS A 99 17.77 -8.77 15.40
CA LYS A 99 17.33 -9.47 14.20
C LYS A 99 15.94 -10.03 14.45
N TYR A 100 15.08 -9.92 13.44
CA TYR A 100 13.74 -10.49 13.46
C TYR A 100 13.58 -11.49 12.32
N LYS A 101 12.82 -12.54 12.57
CA LYS A 101 12.25 -13.39 11.53
C LYS A 101 10.74 -13.23 11.59
N VAL A 102 10.14 -12.79 10.48
CA VAL A 102 8.71 -12.46 10.41
C VAL A 102 8.05 -13.41 9.43
N ALA A 103 7.20 -14.30 9.92
CA ALA A 103 6.40 -15.20 9.10
C ALA A 103 5.12 -14.50 8.67
N LEU A 104 4.83 -14.54 7.36
CA LEU A 104 3.75 -13.81 6.73
C LEU A 104 2.90 -14.74 5.89
N PHE A 105 1.59 -14.51 5.92
CA PHE A 105 0.65 -15.09 4.97
C PHE A 105 -0.41 -14.06 4.59
N HIS A 106 -0.52 -13.78 3.29
CA HIS A 106 -1.55 -12.96 2.67
C HIS A 106 -1.79 -11.59 3.37
N LEU A 107 -0.75 -10.74 3.38
CA LEU A 107 -0.72 -9.41 4.02
C LEU A 107 -0.81 -9.43 5.57
N GLN A 108 -0.74 -10.60 6.21
CA GLN A 108 -0.82 -10.73 7.66
C GLN A 108 0.50 -11.26 8.23
N THR A 109 0.90 -10.69 9.36
CA THR A 109 1.98 -11.26 10.18
C THR A 109 1.40 -12.37 11.05
N LEU A 110 1.86 -13.59 10.81
CA LEU A 110 1.49 -14.76 11.60
C LEU A 110 2.32 -14.84 12.87
N LEU A 111 3.62 -14.57 12.74
CA LEU A 111 4.58 -14.79 13.81
C LEU A 111 5.80 -13.88 13.68
N ILE A 112 6.35 -13.46 14.82
CA ILE A 112 7.61 -12.74 14.89
C ILE A 112 8.52 -13.48 15.86
N TYR A 113 9.72 -13.83 15.40
CA TYR A 113 10.81 -14.21 16.27
C TYR A 113 11.82 -13.08 16.39
N GLU A 114 12.38 -12.87 17.58
CA GLU A 114 13.44 -11.91 17.87
C GLU A 114 14.71 -12.62 18.31
N LYS A 115 15.84 -12.02 17.91
CA LYS A 115 17.17 -12.32 18.41
C LYS A 115 17.86 -11.00 18.73
N LYS A 116 18.20 -10.81 20.01
CA LYS A 116 18.96 -9.64 20.47
C LYS A 116 20.44 -9.88 20.25
N GLU A 117 21.13 -8.89 19.68
CA GLU A 117 22.56 -8.93 19.44
C GLU A 117 23.24 -8.02 20.47
N THR A 118 24.10 -8.59 21.32
CA THR A 118 24.86 -7.80 22.30
C THR A 118 26.03 -7.14 21.59
N VAL A 119 26.01 -5.80 21.48
CA VAL A 119 27.12 -5.04 20.89
C VAL A 119 28.03 -4.54 22.03
N LEU A 120 28.97 -5.38 22.48
CA LEU A 120 30.04 -4.94 23.38
C LEU A 120 31.18 -4.30 22.57
N LEU A 121 31.71 -3.17 23.07
CA LEU A 121 32.57 -2.22 22.36
C LEU A 121 34.05 -2.65 22.18
N SER A 122 34.44 -3.92 22.39
CA SER A 122 35.84 -4.35 22.21
C SER A 122 36.03 -5.33 21.06
N GLU A 123 36.98 -5.02 20.16
CA GLU A 123 37.30 -5.81 18.96
C GLU A 123 37.70 -7.26 19.26
N LYS A 124 38.30 -7.53 20.43
CA LYS A 124 38.72 -8.88 20.84
C LYS A 124 37.57 -9.76 21.35
N SER A 125 36.50 -9.18 21.88
CA SER A 125 35.32 -9.94 22.33
C SER A 125 34.32 -10.24 21.20
N LEU A 126 34.37 -9.46 20.11
CA LEU A 126 33.51 -9.62 18.94
C LEU A 126 33.75 -10.92 18.15
N GLN A 127 34.98 -11.45 18.07
CA GLN A 127 35.23 -12.72 17.35
C GLN A 127 34.71 -13.95 18.11
N HIS A 128 34.93 -14.01 19.43
CA HIS A 128 34.43 -15.12 20.27
C HIS A 128 32.91 -15.06 20.46
N GLN A 129 32.31 -13.85 20.55
CA GLN A 129 30.85 -13.72 20.59
C GLN A 129 30.18 -13.92 19.23
N ARG A 130 30.82 -13.66 18.09
CA ARG A 130 30.21 -13.96 16.78
C ARG A 130 29.85 -15.44 16.63
N GLN A 131 30.71 -16.35 17.07
CA GLN A 131 30.40 -17.80 17.06
C GLN A 131 29.35 -18.19 18.12
N GLY A 132 29.41 -17.63 19.32
CA GLY A 132 28.42 -17.91 20.38
C GLY A 132 27.04 -17.33 20.10
N ASN A 133 26.98 -16.11 19.53
CA ASN A 133 25.75 -15.41 19.23
C ASN A 133 25.17 -15.81 17.88
N GLU A 134 25.93 -16.34 16.91
CA GLU A 134 25.36 -16.98 15.72
C GLU A 134 24.42 -18.13 16.09
N ASN A 135 24.76 -18.89 17.14
CA ASN A 135 24.00 -20.05 17.64
C ASN A 135 22.90 -19.70 18.66
N ALA A 136 22.79 -18.46 19.12
CA ALA A 136 21.72 -18.07 20.03
C ALA A 136 20.34 -18.26 19.36
N PRO A 137 19.37 -18.92 20.04
CA PRO A 137 18.08 -19.23 19.45
C PRO A 137 17.25 -17.98 19.24
N TYR A 138 16.44 -18.00 18.18
CA TYR A 138 15.37 -17.03 17.97
C TYR A 138 14.23 -17.33 18.95
N ILE A 139 13.71 -16.29 19.62
CA ILE A 139 12.64 -16.41 20.62
C ILE A 139 11.36 -15.80 20.05
N GLU A 140 10.23 -16.48 20.23
CA GLU A 140 8.92 -15.97 19.81
C GLU A 140 8.56 -14.71 20.59
N VAL A 141 8.17 -13.64 19.88
CA VAL A 141 7.71 -12.40 20.48
C VAL A 141 6.22 -12.52 20.75
N GLY A 142 5.84 -12.60 22.03
CA GLY A 142 4.43 -12.62 22.40
C GLY A 142 3.71 -11.30 22.09
N PRO A 143 2.37 -11.29 21.96
CA PRO A 143 1.59 -10.08 21.63
C PRO A 143 1.86 -8.88 22.56
N GLY A 144 2.06 -9.12 23.86
CA GLY A 144 2.38 -8.08 24.84
C GLY A 144 3.82 -7.55 24.78
N GLN A 145 4.71 -8.19 24.01
CA GLN A 145 6.14 -7.85 23.90
C GLN A 145 6.47 -7.14 22.57
N ILE A 146 5.47 -6.89 21.72
CA ILE A 146 5.67 -6.24 20.41
C ILE A 146 6.03 -4.76 20.60
N ASN A 147 7.34 -4.51 20.63
CA ASN A 147 7.94 -3.18 20.70
C ASN A 147 7.92 -2.45 19.33
N PHE A 148 8.41 -1.21 19.31
CA PHE A 148 8.49 -0.39 18.10
C PHE A 148 9.25 -1.06 16.95
N HIS A 149 10.39 -1.71 17.25
CA HIS A 149 11.21 -2.37 16.24
C HIS A 149 10.52 -3.60 15.64
N ALA A 150 9.81 -4.39 16.45
CA ALA A 150 9.01 -5.52 15.99
C ALA A 150 7.86 -5.07 15.07
N ARG A 151 7.13 -3.99 15.42
CA ARG A 151 6.07 -3.43 14.55
C ARG A 151 6.65 -2.95 13.21
N ARG A 152 7.80 -2.28 13.25
CA ARG A 152 8.49 -1.82 12.05
C ARG A 152 8.97 -3.00 11.20
N ALA A 153 9.58 -4.01 11.81
CA ALA A 153 10.02 -5.22 11.12
C ALA A 153 8.84 -5.93 10.42
N SER A 154 7.70 -6.07 11.10
CA SER A 154 6.46 -6.61 10.52
C SER A 154 6.02 -5.82 9.28
N ARG A 155 5.92 -4.49 9.39
CA ARG A 155 5.52 -3.63 8.25
C ARG A 155 6.47 -3.73 7.05
N GLU A 156 7.78 -3.62 7.28
CA GLU A 156 8.76 -3.73 6.19
C GLU A 156 8.77 -5.14 5.57
N SER A 157 8.46 -6.17 6.36
CA SER A 157 8.34 -7.55 5.86
C SER A 157 7.13 -7.73 4.96
N VAL A 158 5.96 -7.20 5.34
CA VAL A 158 4.75 -7.22 4.48
C VAL A 158 5.04 -6.51 3.16
N LYS A 159 5.69 -5.34 3.22
CA LYS A 159 6.13 -4.60 2.03
C LYS A 159 7.09 -5.41 1.16
N ALA A 160 8.05 -6.12 1.77
CA ALA A 160 9.02 -6.95 1.04
C ALA A 160 8.34 -8.11 0.28
N ILE A 161 7.43 -8.83 0.93
CA ILE A 161 6.64 -9.90 0.29
C ILE A 161 5.84 -9.33 -0.90
N TYR A 162 5.14 -8.23 -0.68
CA TYR A 162 4.33 -7.60 -1.73
C TYR A 162 5.18 -7.14 -2.93
N ALA A 163 6.29 -6.44 -2.66
CA ALA A 163 7.21 -5.91 -3.66
C ALA A 163 7.79 -6.99 -4.58
N LEU A 164 8.09 -8.17 -4.02
CA LEU A 164 8.64 -9.29 -4.79
C LEU A 164 7.58 -10.05 -5.60
N GLY A 165 6.30 -9.71 -5.45
CA GLY A 165 5.19 -10.42 -6.07
C GLY A 165 4.80 -11.71 -5.34
N LEU A 166 5.27 -11.89 -4.10
CA LEU A 166 4.92 -13.02 -3.24
C LEU A 166 3.63 -12.72 -2.48
N ASP A 167 3.01 -13.77 -1.94
CA ASP A 167 1.81 -13.68 -1.12
C ASP A 167 2.05 -14.17 0.31
N TYR A 168 3.08 -14.99 0.52
CA TYR A 168 3.53 -15.44 1.83
C TYR A 168 5.05 -15.67 1.85
N GLY A 169 5.61 -15.87 3.06
CA GLY A 169 7.01 -16.23 3.22
C GLY A 169 7.55 -15.91 4.61
N LEU A 170 8.87 -16.05 4.76
CA LEU A 170 9.60 -15.66 5.97
C LEU A 170 10.63 -14.58 5.62
N VAL A 171 10.52 -13.43 6.27
CA VAL A 171 11.44 -12.30 6.06
C VAL A 171 12.38 -12.17 7.24
N THR A 172 13.68 -12.10 6.97
CA THR A 172 14.69 -11.80 7.99
C THR A 172 15.02 -10.31 7.93
N ILE A 173 14.84 -9.62 9.05
CA ILE A 173 15.07 -8.18 9.21
C ILE A 173 16.20 -7.94 10.22
N GLY A 174 17.08 -6.99 9.94
CA GLY A 174 18.09 -6.49 10.88
C GLY A 174 17.83 -5.04 11.26
N ILE A 175 18.02 -4.70 12.53
CA ILE A 175 18.00 -3.33 13.03
C ILE A 175 19.43 -2.90 13.38
N THR A 176 19.91 -1.82 12.75
CA THR A 176 21.25 -1.27 13.04
C THR A 176 21.27 -0.48 14.35
N PRO A 177 22.45 -0.21 14.94
CA PRO A 177 22.57 0.72 16.08
C PRO A 177 22.00 2.11 15.83
N THR A 178 22.03 2.57 14.57
CA THR A 178 21.42 3.84 14.13
C THR A 178 19.91 3.78 13.93
N GLY A 179 19.27 2.64 14.21
CA GLY A 179 17.82 2.44 14.08
C GLY A 179 17.33 2.25 12.63
N HIS A 180 18.22 1.98 11.68
CA HIS A 180 17.81 1.59 10.33
C HIS A 180 17.33 0.14 10.30
N THR A 181 16.29 -0.10 9.52
CA THR A 181 15.73 -1.44 9.26
C THR A 181 16.22 -1.92 7.90
N LEU A 182 16.84 -3.08 7.87
CA LEU A 182 17.36 -3.71 6.66
C LEU A 182 16.67 -5.07 6.44
N VAL A 183 16.23 -5.33 5.22
CA VAL A 183 15.86 -6.68 4.77
C VAL A 183 17.14 -7.45 4.49
N LEU A 184 17.36 -8.53 5.26
CA LEU A 184 18.54 -9.37 5.15
C LEU A 184 18.30 -10.55 4.20
N ASP A 185 17.09 -11.11 4.29
CA ASP A 185 16.69 -12.26 3.48
C ASP A 185 15.17 -12.34 3.35
N VAL A 186 14.71 -12.94 2.25
CA VAL A 186 13.30 -13.29 2.02
C VAL A 186 13.26 -14.72 1.54
N ASP A 187 12.68 -15.60 2.35
CA ASP A 187 12.47 -17.01 2.02
C ASP A 187 11.03 -17.22 1.54
N PRO A 188 10.82 -17.47 0.23
CA PRO A 188 9.49 -17.65 -0.34
C PRO A 188 8.90 -19.03 -0.05
N VAL A 189 9.69 -20.00 0.42
CA VAL A 189 9.22 -21.36 0.77
C VAL A 189 9.88 -21.75 2.09
N PRO A 190 9.46 -21.13 3.21
CA PRO A 190 10.17 -21.25 4.46
C PRO A 190 10.07 -22.65 5.04
N LYS A 191 11.18 -23.13 5.61
CA LYS A 191 11.16 -24.35 6.42
C LYS A 191 10.32 -24.14 7.67
N LEU A 192 9.34 -25.02 7.88
CA LEU A 192 8.38 -24.88 8.97
C LEU A 192 8.83 -25.66 10.21
N ASN A 193 8.67 -25.04 11.37
CA ASN A 193 8.58 -25.77 12.64
C ASN A 193 7.11 -26.00 12.99
N GLY A 194 6.81 -26.84 13.98
CA GLY A 194 5.43 -27.19 14.32
C GLY A 194 4.54 -25.99 14.66
N ARG A 195 5.10 -24.93 15.26
CA ARG A 195 4.37 -23.69 15.55
C ARG A 195 4.03 -22.90 14.28
N MET A 196 5.00 -22.75 13.37
CA MET A 196 4.77 -22.11 12.07
C MET A 196 3.79 -22.91 11.23
N ALA A 197 3.94 -24.24 11.15
CA ALA A 197 3.03 -25.11 10.41
C ALA A 197 1.58 -24.96 10.89
N GLN A 198 1.37 -24.93 12.21
CA GLN A 198 0.04 -24.67 12.79
C GLN A 198 -0.53 -23.31 12.34
N LEU A 199 0.26 -22.23 12.43
CA LEU A 199 -0.21 -20.88 12.10
C LEU A 199 -0.46 -20.69 10.60
N PHE A 200 0.39 -21.27 9.74
CA PHE A 200 0.18 -21.27 8.29
C PHE A 200 -1.08 -22.05 7.92
N ALA A 201 -1.28 -23.24 8.48
CA ALA A 201 -2.49 -24.03 8.23
C ALA A 201 -3.76 -23.27 8.63
N GLN A 202 -3.77 -22.67 9.83
CA GLN A 202 -4.89 -21.83 10.29
C GLN A 202 -5.12 -20.63 9.34
N ALA A 203 -4.06 -20.00 8.86
CA ALA A 203 -4.17 -18.87 7.93
C ALA A 203 -4.72 -19.28 6.57
N MET A 204 -4.37 -20.47 6.08
CA MET A 204 -4.91 -21.04 4.83
C MET A 204 -6.40 -21.34 4.93
N ASP A 205 -6.84 -21.96 6.03
CA ASP A 205 -8.26 -22.25 6.24
C ASP A 205 -9.08 -20.95 6.42
N LEU A 206 -8.55 -19.97 7.16
CA LEU A 206 -9.19 -18.66 7.30
C LEU A 206 -9.25 -17.90 5.97
N TYR A 207 -8.26 -18.09 5.10
CA TYR A 207 -8.27 -17.52 3.76
C TYR A 207 -9.39 -18.12 2.92
N ASP A 208 -9.55 -19.45 2.89
CA ASP A 208 -10.63 -20.10 2.15
C ASP A 208 -12.01 -19.64 2.63
N GLN A 209 -12.21 -19.58 3.95
CA GLN A 209 -13.46 -19.08 4.53
C GLN A 209 -13.73 -17.62 4.16
N SER A 210 -12.70 -16.78 4.13
CA SER A 210 -12.82 -15.36 3.76
C SER A 210 -13.09 -15.20 2.26
N LEU A 211 -12.47 -16.05 1.43
CA LEU A 211 -12.69 -16.09 -0.01
C LEU A 211 -14.12 -16.50 -0.34
N ALA A 212 -14.63 -17.58 0.26
CA ALA A 212 -16.01 -18.02 0.08
C ALA A 212 -17.00 -16.91 0.44
N LYS A 213 -16.83 -16.24 1.60
CA LYS A 213 -17.67 -15.11 2.01
C LYS A 213 -17.62 -13.93 1.05
N GLU A 214 -16.45 -13.62 0.51
CA GLU A 214 -16.28 -12.50 -0.43
C GLU A 214 -16.85 -12.81 -1.82
N LEU A 215 -16.78 -14.07 -2.28
CA LEU A 215 -17.40 -14.50 -3.53
C LEU A 215 -18.93 -14.49 -3.44
N GLU A 216 -19.49 -14.74 -2.25
CA GLU A 216 -20.92 -14.65 -1.97
C GLU A 216 -21.41 -13.21 -1.70
N ARG A 217 -20.50 -12.23 -1.66
CA ARG A 217 -20.84 -10.84 -1.33
C ARG A 217 -21.81 -10.26 -2.36
N LYS A 218 -22.98 -9.85 -1.87
CA LYS A 218 -24.01 -9.15 -2.66
C LYS A 218 -24.01 -7.64 -2.46
N GLU A 219 -23.52 -7.18 -1.31
CA GLU A 219 -23.46 -5.76 -0.99
C GLU A 219 -22.37 -5.05 -1.78
N ARG A 220 -22.67 -3.83 -2.23
CA ARG A 220 -21.66 -2.95 -2.82
C ARG A 220 -20.71 -2.44 -1.74
N ALA A 221 -19.42 -2.38 -2.06
CA ALA A 221 -18.44 -1.75 -1.20
C ALA A 221 -18.81 -0.29 -0.93
N MET A 222 -18.56 0.17 0.29
CA MET A 222 -18.73 1.58 0.67
C MET A 222 -17.38 2.28 0.62
N LEU A 223 -17.34 3.44 -0.04
CA LEU A 223 -16.15 4.25 -0.20
C LEU A 223 -16.14 5.42 0.79
N GLY A 224 -15.00 5.63 1.44
CA GLY A 224 -14.64 6.86 2.14
C GLY A 224 -13.33 7.39 1.57
N CYS A 225 -12.87 8.54 2.06
CA CYS A 225 -11.58 9.09 1.67
C CYS A 225 -11.06 10.09 2.71
N ASP A 226 -9.76 10.32 2.67
CA ASP A 226 -9.05 11.32 3.44
C ASP A 226 -7.97 12.01 2.58
N PRO A 227 -8.37 12.77 1.53
CA PRO A 227 -7.39 13.45 0.69
C PRO A 227 -6.78 14.67 1.38
N GLU A 228 -5.49 14.83 1.16
CA GLU A 228 -4.64 15.87 1.73
C GLU A 228 -4.39 17.02 0.74
N PHE A 229 -4.14 18.23 1.24
CA PHE A 229 -3.71 19.39 0.46
C PHE A 229 -2.80 20.32 1.28
N LEU A 230 -2.02 21.16 0.60
CA LEU A 230 -1.17 22.19 1.22
C LEU A 230 -1.82 23.56 1.16
N LEU A 231 -1.48 24.40 2.14
CA LEU A 231 -1.69 25.83 2.09
C LEU A 231 -0.39 26.52 1.71
N VAL A 232 -0.40 27.26 0.61
CA VAL A 232 0.79 27.93 0.06
C VAL A 232 0.54 29.42 -0.05
N ASN A 233 1.44 30.24 0.50
CA ASN A 233 1.32 31.69 0.42
C ASN A 233 1.79 32.23 -0.96
N PRO A 234 1.56 33.53 -1.25
CA PRO A 234 1.98 34.14 -2.53
C PRO A 234 3.50 34.07 -2.81
N GLN A 235 4.33 33.86 -1.79
CA GLN A 235 5.77 33.68 -1.93
C GLN A 235 6.18 32.22 -2.17
N GLY A 236 5.22 31.30 -2.33
CA GLY A 236 5.47 29.87 -2.55
C GLY A 236 5.87 29.09 -1.30
N LYS A 237 5.70 29.67 -0.09
CA LYS A 237 6.02 28.99 1.18
C LYS A 237 4.80 28.28 1.75
N VAL A 238 5.04 27.09 2.30
CA VAL A 238 4.01 26.31 3.00
C VAL A 238 3.65 26.99 4.32
N VAL A 239 2.35 27.23 4.50
CA VAL A 239 1.75 27.64 5.76
C VAL A 239 1.15 26.40 6.42
N PHE A 240 1.51 26.12 7.67
CA PHE A 240 1.07 24.88 8.30
C PHE A 240 -0.43 24.91 8.59
N ALA A 241 -1.08 23.80 8.28
CA ALA A 241 -2.51 23.62 8.48
C ALA A 241 -2.93 23.69 9.95
N ASP A 242 -2.05 23.29 10.88
CA ASP A 242 -2.29 23.36 12.33
C ASP A 242 -2.52 24.78 12.88
N ARG A 243 -2.19 25.82 12.11
CA ARG A 243 -2.55 27.22 12.42
C ARG A 243 -4.06 27.48 12.32
N PHE A 244 -4.78 26.67 11.55
CA PHE A 244 -6.21 26.83 11.28
C PHE A 244 -7.05 25.60 11.69
N LEU A 245 -6.44 24.41 11.71
CA LEU A 245 -7.13 23.14 11.81
C LEU A 245 -6.61 22.29 12.97
N THR A 246 -7.52 21.78 13.79
CA THR A 246 -7.24 20.73 14.78
C THR A 246 -6.96 19.40 14.09
N ARG A 247 -6.45 18.39 14.81
CA ARG A 247 -6.24 17.05 14.23
C ARG A 247 -7.54 16.33 13.94
N ASP A 248 -8.59 16.61 14.70
CA ASP A 248 -9.87 15.89 14.65
C ASP A 248 -10.95 16.61 13.82
N GLY A 249 -11.97 15.83 13.43
CA GLY A 249 -13.16 16.29 12.73
C GLY A 249 -13.09 16.12 11.21
N ALA A 250 -14.14 16.59 10.53
CA ALA A 250 -14.30 16.47 9.08
C ALA A 250 -13.25 17.23 8.26
N VAL A 251 -12.58 18.21 8.88
CA VAL A 251 -11.45 18.94 8.31
C VAL A 251 -10.41 19.04 9.40
N GLY A 252 -9.24 18.45 9.18
CA GLY A 252 -8.18 18.40 10.16
C GLY A 252 -6.78 18.61 9.58
N SER A 253 -5.77 18.54 10.45
CA SER A 253 -4.36 18.59 10.07
C SER A 253 -3.68 17.22 10.23
N ASP A 254 -2.78 16.87 9.30
CA ASP A 254 -1.98 15.64 9.34
C ASP A 254 -0.47 15.87 9.35
N ALA A 255 0.25 14.85 9.82
CA ALA A 255 1.63 14.93 10.26
C ALA A 255 2.65 14.46 9.21
N ILE A 256 3.73 15.22 9.08
CA ILE A 256 4.96 14.77 8.43
C ILE A 256 6.05 14.58 9.49
N VAL A 257 6.76 13.45 9.40
CA VAL A 257 7.94 13.17 10.22
C VAL A 257 9.19 13.58 9.44
N LEU A 258 9.87 14.61 9.94
CA LEU A 258 11.14 15.09 9.40
C LEU A 258 12.32 14.24 9.89
N SER A 259 13.49 14.48 9.31
CA SER A 259 14.75 13.90 9.80
C SER A 259 14.96 14.24 11.28
N GLY A 260 15.46 13.28 12.06
CA GLY A 260 15.63 13.45 13.51
C GLY A 260 14.35 13.28 14.33
N HIS A 261 13.31 12.63 13.78
CA HIS A 261 12.04 12.30 14.48
C HIS A 261 11.19 13.52 14.87
N ARG A 262 11.46 14.70 14.32
CA ARG A 262 10.63 15.88 14.52
C ARG A 262 9.33 15.75 13.73
N VAL A 263 8.19 15.85 14.42
CA VAL A 263 6.86 15.81 13.83
C VAL A 263 6.36 17.25 13.61
N ILE A 264 5.83 17.53 12.42
CA ILE A 264 5.15 18.79 12.07
C ILE A 264 3.78 18.47 11.48
N LEU A 265 2.82 19.40 11.51
CA LEU A 265 1.45 19.22 10.99
C LEU A 265 1.13 20.16 9.79
N PRO A 266 1.87 20.06 8.68
CA PRO A 266 1.74 21.01 7.57
C PRO A 266 0.53 20.73 6.67
N LEU A 267 -0.02 19.52 6.71
CA LEU A 267 -1.00 19.04 5.74
C LEU A 267 -2.42 19.33 6.24
N ALA A 268 -3.29 19.82 5.37
CA ALA A 268 -4.73 19.84 5.61
C ALA A 268 -5.36 18.58 5.02
N GLU A 269 -6.29 17.95 5.73
CA GLU A 269 -6.94 16.69 5.34
C GLU A 269 -8.46 16.83 5.42
N LEU A 270 -9.16 16.41 4.37
CA LEU A 270 -10.63 16.38 4.32
C LEU A 270 -11.12 14.98 4.68
N ARG A 271 -12.12 14.85 5.57
CA ARG A 271 -12.71 13.56 5.96
C ARG A 271 -14.23 13.59 5.73
N PRO A 272 -14.68 13.58 4.45
CA PRO A 272 -16.10 13.60 4.11
C PRO A 272 -16.84 12.35 4.59
N GLN A 273 -18.17 12.45 4.68
CA GLN A 273 -19.02 11.30 4.95
C GLN A 273 -18.88 10.24 3.84
N PRO A 274 -18.76 8.94 4.19
CA PRO A 274 -18.61 7.87 3.21
C PRO A 274 -19.93 7.62 2.45
N SER A 275 -19.84 6.95 1.30
CA SER A 275 -20.98 6.64 0.44
C SER A 275 -20.74 5.39 -0.41
N VAL A 276 -21.80 4.65 -0.71
CA VAL A 276 -21.79 3.58 -1.74
C VAL A 276 -21.94 4.13 -3.16
N ASP A 277 -22.48 5.35 -3.30
CA ASP A 277 -22.56 6.08 -4.57
C ASP A 277 -21.34 7.02 -4.72
N PRO A 278 -20.48 6.81 -5.72
CA PRO A 278 -19.35 7.68 -6.05
C PRO A 278 -19.74 9.15 -6.21
N LEU A 279 -20.88 9.46 -6.83
CA LEU A 279 -21.28 10.85 -7.06
C LEU A 279 -21.69 11.54 -5.77
N GLN A 280 -22.39 10.83 -4.88
CA GLN A 280 -22.68 11.34 -3.54
C GLN A 280 -21.40 11.57 -2.73
N LEU A 281 -20.37 10.71 -2.86
CA LEU A 281 -19.09 10.94 -2.19
C LEU A 281 -18.41 12.24 -2.68
N VAL A 282 -18.49 12.56 -3.98
CA VAL A 282 -17.99 13.85 -4.51
C VAL A 282 -18.74 15.04 -3.93
N LYS A 283 -20.06 14.94 -3.78
CA LYS A 283 -20.85 16.00 -3.12
C LYS A 283 -20.38 16.18 -1.67
N ASN A 284 -20.14 15.08 -0.96
CA ASN A 284 -19.65 15.11 0.40
C ASN A 284 -18.26 15.76 0.49
N VAL A 285 -17.33 15.45 -0.45
CA VAL A 285 -16.02 16.14 -0.55
C VAL A 285 -16.22 17.65 -0.71
N ARG A 286 -17.08 18.08 -1.65
CA ARG A 286 -17.35 19.51 -1.88
C ARG A 286 -17.89 20.22 -0.64
N VAL A 287 -18.81 19.58 0.09
CA VAL A 287 -19.33 20.10 1.37
C VAL A 287 -18.20 20.26 2.39
N THR A 288 -17.31 19.27 2.50
CA THR A 288 -16.16 19.30 3.39
C THR A 288 -15.13 20.36 3.00
N MET A 289 -14.90 20.59 1.71
CA MET A 289 -14.10 21.73 1.24
C MET A 289 -14.72 23.08 1.65
N GLY A 290 -16.05 23.21 1.58
CA GLY A 290 -16.75 24.40 2.07
C GLY A 290 -16.62 24.59 3.59
N LEU A 291 -16.59 23.51 4.37
CA LEU A 291 -16.28 23.57 5.80
C LEU A 291 -14.84 24.04 6.04
N ALA A 292 -13.88 23.52 5.26
CA ALA A 292 -12.49 23.93 5.34
C ALA A 292 -12.31 25.41 5.01
N ALA A 293 -13.04 25.93 4.00
CA ALA A 293 -12.97 27.33 3.57
C ALA A 293 -13.51 28.30 4.64
N ARG A 294 -14.37 27.83 5.54
CA ARG A 294 -14.83 28.61 6.71
C ARG A 294 -13.80 28.62 7.85
N LYS A 295 -12.99 27.57 7.98
CA LYS A 295 -11.96 27.46 9.03
C LYS A 295 -10.64 28.14 8.64
N ILE A 296 -10.26 28.04 7.36
CA ILE A 296 -9.02 28.60 6.83
C ILE A 296 -9.34 30.02 6.33
N THR A 297 -9.23 30.97 7.24
CA THR A 297 -9.71 32.35 7.04
C THR A 297 -8.79 33.22 6.20
N ASP A 298 -7.53 32.83 6.02
CA ASP A 298 -6.57 33.53 5.16
C ASP A 298 -6.84 33.18 3.69
N GLN A 299 -7.47 34.13 2.98
CA GLN A 299 -7.85 33.96 1.59
C GLN A 299 -6.67 34.05 0.61
N SER A 300 -5.52 34.60 1.05
CA SER A 300 -4.33 34.75 0.21
C SER A 300 -3.61 33.42 -0.04
N LEU A 301 -3.94 32.37 0.74
CA LEU A 301 -3.35 31.05 0.63
C LEU A 301 -3.98 30.26 -0.50
N ALA A 302 -3.16 29.79 -1.44
CA ALA A 302 -3.56 28.81 -2.43
C ALA A 302 -3.70 27.42 -1.78
N TRP A 303 -4.72 26.67 -2.19
CA TRP A 303 -4.89 25.27 -1.78
C TRP A 303 -4.34 24.37 -2.88
N CYS A 304 -3.19 23.76 -2.63
CA CYS A 304 -2.47 22.95 -3.61
C CYS A 304 -2.66 21.45 -3.35
N SER A 305 -3.05 20.69 -4.38
CA SER A 305 -3.22 19.22 -4.36
C SER A 305 -2.14 18.55 -5.23
N GLY A 306 -2.30 17.27 -5.57
CA GLY A 306 -1.32 16.47 -6.31
C GLY A 306 -0.49 15.57 -5.40
N GLY A 307 0.70 15.20 -5.84
CA GLY A 307 1.59 14.31 -5.11
C GLY A 307 2.69 15.01 -4.32
N MET A 308 3.27 16.08 -4.85
CA MET A 308 4.32 16.84 -4.15
C MET A 308 4.40 18.30 -4.68
N PRO A 309 3.33 19.10 -4.50
CA PRO A 309 3.27 20.49 -4.98
C PRO A 309 4.43 21.36 -4.48
N VAL A 310 4.90 21.08 -3.27
CA VAL A 310 6.12 21.66 -2.71
C VAL A 310 7.07 20.54 -2.29
N ARG A 311 8.32 20.62 -2.75
CA ARG A 311 9.35 19.61 -2.47
C ARG A 311 9.47 19.35 -0.97
N GLY A 312 9.40 18.08 -0.59
CA GLY A 312 9.49 17.63 0.81
C GLY A 312 8.16 17.51 1.55
N TYR A 313 7.05 17.91 0.91
CA TYR A 313 5.69 17.78 1.43
C TYR A 313 4.87 16.86 0.52
N PRO A 314 5.03 15.53 0.66
CA PRO A 314 4.20 14.58 -0.08
C PRO A 314 2.74 14.67 0.37
N LEU A 315 1.81 14.53 -0.57
CA LEU A 315 0.36 14.54 -0.34
C LEU A 315 -0.28 13.21 -0.75
N GLY A 316 -1.24 12.72 0.04
CA GLY A 316 -2.00 11.50 -0.17
C GLY A 316 -3.45 11.76 -0.55
N GLY A 317 -3.98 10.93 -1.45
CA GLY A 317 -5.40 10.89 -1.79
C GLY A 317 -6.02 9.58 -1.32
N HIS A 318 -5.94 9.28 -0.02
CA HIS A 318 -6.26 7.92 0.41
C HIS A 318 -7.75 7.61 0.28
N LEU A 319 -8.02 6.37 -0.10
CA LEU A 319 -9.37 5.84 -0.30
C LEU A 319 -9.65 4.78 0.76
N HIS A 320 -10.83 4.83 1.37
CA HIS A 320 -11.24 3.88 2.39
C HIS A 320 -12.30 2.98 1.79
N PHE A 321 -12.17 1.68 2.06
CA PHE A 321 -13.11 0.67 1.59
C PHE A 321 -13.64 -0.13 2.78
N SER A 322 -14.95 -0.33 2.80
CA SER A 322 -15.64 -1.20 3.75
C SER A 322 -16.71 -2.00 3.04
N ARG A 323 -17.29 -2.99 3.73
CA ARG A 323 -18.20 -3.99 3.14
C ARG A 323 -17.56 -4.78 2.00
N CYS A 324 -16.25 -5.02 2.09
CA CYS A 324 -15.49 -5.89 1.21
C CYS A 324 -14.32 -6.49 1.98
N TRP A 325 -13.85 -7.66 1.56
CA TRP A 325 -12.67 -8.27 2.14
C TRP A 325 -11.38 -7.60 1.64
N MET A 326 -10.56 -7.10 2.56
CA MET A 326 -9.21 -6.65 2.23
C MET A 326 -8.28 -7.85 2.00
N ASN A 327 -7.81 -8.00 0.77
CA ASN A 327 -6.93 -9.08 0.36
C ASN A 327 -5.90 -8.60 -0.69
N GLY A 328 -4.88 -9.41 -0.94
CA GLY A 328 -3.79 -9.10 -1.87
C GLY A 328 -4.23 -8.97 -3.33
N HIS A 329 -5.29 -9.66 -3.75
CA HIS A 329 -5.81 -9.55 -5.12
C HIS A 329 -6.48 -8.20 -5.34
N LEU A 330 -7.33 -7.76 -4.41
CA LEU A 330 -7.94 -6.44 -4.44
C LEU A 330 -6.87 -5.35 -4.41
N LEU A 331 -5.85 -5.48 -3.55
CA LEU A 331 -4.78 -4.49 -3.46
C LEU A 331 -3.97 -4.40 -4.77
N ARG A 332 -3.64 -5.54 -5.38
CA ARG A 332 -2.99 -5.58 -6.70
C ARG A 332 -3.90 -5.03 -7.81
N ALA A 333 -5.21 -5.26 -7.74
CA ALA A 333 -6.16 -4.69 -8.70
C ALA A 333 -6.23 -3.16 -8.56
N LEU A 334 -6.25 -2.62 -7.34
CA LEU A 334 -6.18 -1.17 -7.12
C LEU A 334 -4.84 -0.58 -7.60
N ASP A 335 -3.71 -1.25 -7.37
CA ASP A 335 -2.43 -0.78 -7.90
C ASP A 335 -2.42 -0.75 -9.44
N ASN A 336 -2.86 -1.84 -10.09
CA ASN A 336 -2.81 -1.94 -11.56
C ASN A 336 -3.90 -1.10 -12.25
N TYR A 337 -5.13 -1.10 -11.77
CA TYR A 337 -6.26 -0.48 -12.48
C TYR A 337 -6.63 0.91 -11.95
N LEU A 338 -6.03 1.36 -10.84
CA LEU A 338 -6.27 2.70 -10.31
C LEU A 338 -4.98 3.52 -10.14
N ALA A 339 -3.93 2.99 -9.50
CA ALA A 339 -2.68 3.76 -9.34
C ALA A 339 -1.92 3.89 -10.66
N LEU A 340 -1.75 2.81 -11.41
CA LEU A 340 -0.99 2.83 -12.66
C LEU A 340 -1.58 3.79 -13.72
N PRO A 341 -2.90 3.84 -13.97
CA PRO A 341 -3.46 4.79 -14.91
C PRO A 341 -3.29 6.25 -14.46
N LEU A 342 -3.38 6.51 -13.15
CA LEU A 342 -3.21 7.87 -12.61
C LEU A 342 -1.80 8.43 -12.82
N ILE A 343 -0.75 7.59 -12.86
CA ILE A 343 0.62 8.03 -13.21
C ILE A 343 0.64 8.85 -14.50
N LEU A 344 -0.21 8.53 -15.48
CA LEU A 344 -0.20 9.22 -16.78
C LEU A 344 -0.64 10.69 -16.68
N ILE A 345 -1.40 11.05 -15.64
CA ILE A 345 -1.93 12.41 -15.43
C ILE A 345 -1.35 13.10 -14.19
N GLU A 346 -0.44 12.46 -13.47
CA GLU A 346 0.33 13.08 -12.40
C GLU A 346 1.29 14.15 -12.92
N ASP A 347 1.52 15.21 -12.16
CA ASP A 347 2.59 16.16 -12.44
C ASP A 347 3.98 15.53 -12.22
N GLU A 348 4.99 16.03 -12.91
CA GLU A 348 6.37 15.52 -12.82
C GLU A 348 6.90 15.52 -11.38
N SER A 349 6.48 16.51 -10.57
CA SER A 349 6.85 16.63 -9.17
C SER A 349 6.32 15.47 -8.31
N THR A 350 5.20 14.85 -8.66
CA THR A 350 4.64 13.70 -7.91
C THR A 350 5.64 12.55 -7.78
N ARG A 351 6.54 12.37 -8.75
CA ARG A 351 7.59 11.33 -8.68
C ARG A 351 8.34 11.34 -7.36
N GLY A 352 8.62 12.52 -6.79
CA GLY A 352 9.39 12.64 -5.54
C GLY A 352 8.68 12.09 -4.29
N ARG A 353 7.39 11.80 -4.38
CA ARG A 353 6.59 11.11 -3.35
C ARG A 353 7.05 9.66 -3.18
N ARG A 354 7.36 8.99 -4.29
CA ARG A 354 7.68 7.56 -4.34
C ARG A 354 9.20 7.31 -4.25
N PRO A 355 9.63 6.15 -3.72
CA PRO A 355 8.84 5.09 -3.08
C PRO A 355 8.60 5.32 -1.57
N ARG A 356 8.92 6.51 -1.04
CA ARG A 356 8.90 6.77 0.41
C ARG A 356 7.49 6.90 0.98
N TYR A 357 6.57 7.44 0.20
CA TYR A 357 5.16 7.60 0.58
C TYR A 357 4.28 7.21 -0.61
N GLY A 358 3.18 6.48 -0.33
CA GLY A 358 2.32 5.81 -1.32
C GLY A 358 3.07 5.00 -2.37
N TYR A 359 3.79 4.00 -1.89
CA TYR A 359 4.36 2.93 -2.71
C TYR A 359 3.27 1.92 -3.10
N LEU A 360 3.55 1.06 -4.08
CA LEU A 360 2.64 -0.02 -4.49
C LEU A 360 2.31 -0.92 -3.30
N GLY A 361 1.02 -1.18 -3.10
CA GLY A 361 0.53 -1.95 -1.97
C GLY A 361 0.65 -1.23 -0.62
N ASP A 362 0.67 0.11 -0.59
CA ASP A 362 0.58 0.84 0.68
C ASP A 362 -0.88 0.84 1.18
N PHE A 363 -1.11 0.20 2.32
CA PHE A 363 -2.43 0.08 2.92
C PHE A 363 -2.37 0.19 4.44
N ARG A 364 -3.52 0.43 5.06
CA ARG A 364 -3.71 0.38 6.51
C ARG A 364 -5.04 -0.29 6.84
N LYS A 365 -5.00 -1.35 7.65
CA LYS A 365 -6.21 -1.94 8.24
C LYS A 365 -6.84 -0.97 9.25
N LYS A 366 -8.17 -0.88 9.27
CA LYS A 366 -8.90 -0.11 10.29
C LYS A 366 -9.47 -1.06 11.35
N SER A 367 -9.44 -0.65 12.61
CA SER A 367 -9.91 -1.47 13.75
C SER A 367 -11.42 -1.71 13.71
N HIS A 368 -12.20 -0.76 13.19
CA HIS A 368 -13.66 -0.85 13.04
C HIS A 368 -14.09 -1.56 11.74
N GLY A 369 -13.18 -2.28 11.08
CA GLY A 369 -13.44 -2.95 9.79
C GLY A 369 -13.12 -2.08 8.57
N GLY A 370 -12.91 -2.76 7.44
CA GLY A 370 -12.43 -2.12 6.21
C GLY A 370 -10.93 -1.80 6.21
N PHE A 371 -10.50 -1.06 5.20
CA PHE A 371 -9.10 -0.67 5.04
C PHE A 371 -8.97 0.65 4.29
N GLU A 372 -7.79 1.25 4.41
CA GLU A 372 -7.38 2.46 3.74
C GLU A 372 -6.28 2.12 2.73
N TYR A 373 -6.48 2.52 1.49
CA TYR A 373 -5.57 2.40 0.37
C TYR A 373 -4.82 3.71 0.15
N ARG A 374 -3.48 3.66 0.22
CA ARG A 374 -2.63 4.84 0.45
C ARG A 374 -1.65 5.12 -0.69
N THR A 375 -1.70 4.31 -1.76
CA THR A 375 -0.80 4.43 -2.91
C THR A 375 -0.97 5.76 -3.66
N LEU A 376 -2.19 6.31 -3.75
CA LEU A 376 -2.48 7.45 -4.64
C LEU A 376 -1.96 8.79 -4.11
N PRO A 377 -1.48 9.70 -5.00
CA PRO A 377 -1.36 11.11 -4.66
C PRO A 377 -2.73 11.74 -4.41
N SER A 378 -2.75 12.98 -3.89
CA SER A 378 -4.01 13.72 -3.75
C SER A 378 -4.60 14.03 -5.13
N TRP A 379 -5.76 13.45 -5.40
CA TRP A 379 -6.51 13.58 -6.66
C TRP A 379 -7.51 14.76 -6.64
N LEU A 380 -7.46 15.63 -5.61
CA LEU A 380 -8.36 16.77 -5.44
C LEU A 380 -8.17 17.89 -6.48
N ALA A 381 -7.22 17.76 -7.41
CA ALA A 381 -6.93 18.78 -8.43
C ALA A 381 -8.18 19.29 -9.18
N SER A 382 -9.16 18.41 -9.45
CA SER A 382 -10.46 18.83 -9.99
C SER A 382 -11.61 17.89 -9.64
N PRO A 383 -12.87 18.37 -9.71
CA PRO A 383 -14.05 17.52 -9.59
C PRO A 383 -14.15 16.43 -10.67
N VAL A 384 -13.54 16.62 -11.86
CA VAL A 384 -13.56 15.62 -12.93
C VAL A 384 -12.68 14.43 -12.56
N ILE A 385 -11.43 14.70 -12.15
CA ILE A 385 -10.49 13.66 -11.71
C ILE A 385 -11.08 12.93 -10.49
N THR A 386 -11.57 13.67 -9.50
CA THR A 386 -12.16 13.09 -8.28
C THR A 386 -13.34 12.15 -8.57
N ARG A 387 -14.27 12.58 -9.43
CA ARG A 387 -15.41 11.74 -9.84
C ARG A 387 -14.93 10.47 -10.55
N GLY A 388 -13.97 10.59 -11.45
CA GLY A 388 -13.38 9.45 -12.15
C GLY A 388 -12.69 8.48 -11.20
N VAL A 389 -11.89 8.97 -10.24
CA VAL A 389 -11.22 8.14 -9.23
C VAL A 389 -12.21 7.34 -8.41
N PHE A 390 -13.28 7.96 -7.91
CA PHE A 390 -14.29 7.24 -7.13
C PHE A 390 -15.09 6.24 -7.97
N ALA A 391 -15.48 6.61 -9.19
CA ALA A 391 -16.20 5.70 -10.08
C ALA A 391 -15.33 4.48 -10.43
N LEU A 392 -14.05 4.70 -10.73
CA LEU A 392 -13.10 3.65 -11.05
C LEU A 392 -12.80 2.76 -9.84
N ALA A 393 -12.56 3.36 -8.67
CA ALA A 393 -12.37 2.61 -7.42
C ALA A 393 -13.59 1.75 -7.08
N ALA A 394 -14.81 2.28 -7.24
CA ALA A 394 -16.05 1.55 -7.02
C ALA A 394 -16.23 0.41 -8.04
N LEU A 395 -15.89 0.63 -9.30
CA LEU A 395 -15.95 -0.42 -10.33
C LEU A 395 -14.96 -1.56 -10.01
N ILE A 396 -13.72 -1.22 -9.65
CA ILE A 396 -12.65 -2.19 -9.34
C ILE A 396 -13.01 -3.02 -8.11
N VAL A 397 -13.33 -2.40 -6.97
CA VAL A 397 -13.58 -3.13 -5.71
C VAL A 397 -14.77 -4.09 -5.79
N ASN A 398 -15.73 -3.81 -6.67
CA ASN A 398 -16.89 -4.67 -6.86
C ASN A 398 -16.67 -5.76 -7.93
N ASN A 399 -15.55 -5.75 -8.67
CA ASN A 399 -15.32 -6.66 -9.79
C ASN A 399 -13.88 -7.22 -9.89
N TYR A 400 -13.02 -6.99 -8.89
CA TYR A 400 -11.58 -7.26 -9.00
C TYR A 400 -11.20 -8.71 -9.31
N TRP A 401 -12.08 -9.69 -9.06
CA TRP A 401 -11.85 -11.08 -9.45
C TRP A 401 -11.81 -11.30 -10.97
N LEU A 402 -12.42 -10.40 -11.75
CA LEU A 402 -12.41 -10.42 -13.22
C LEU A 402 -11.20 -9.69 -13.82
N LEU A 403 -10.48 -8.93 -12.99
CA LEU A 403 -9.34 -8.10 -13.40
C LEU A 403 -8.03 -8.87 -13.23
N THR A 404 -7.66 -9.63 -14.26
CA THR A 404 -6.58 -10.62 -14.20
C THR A 404 -5.22 -10.06 -14.64
N GLN A 405 -5.18 -9.00 -15.46
CA GLN A 405 -3.92 -8.40 -15.91
C GLN A 405 -3.21 -7.69 -14.75
N LYS A 406 -1.93 -8.02 -14.56
CA LYS A 406 -1.10 -7.47 -13.48
C LYS A 406 0.28 -7.05 -14.00
N PRO A 407 0.38 -6.08 -14.92
CA PRO A 407 1.66 -5.63 -15.46
C PRO A 407 2.65 -5.17 -14.37
N LEU A 408 2.17 -4.67 -13.23
CA LEU A 408 3.02 -4.36 -12.07
C LEU A 408 3.66 -5.57 -11.38
N GLN A 409 3.44 -6.80 -11.85
CA GLN A 409 4.26 -7.96 -11.46
C GLN A 409 5.61 -8.01 -12.18
N GLU A 410 5.75 -7.28 -13.29
CA GLU A 410 6.97 -7.25 -14.07
C GLU A 410 7.94 -6.15 -13.56
N PRO A 411 9.22 -6.46 -13.27
CA PRO A 411 10.14 -5.50 -12.66
C PRO A 411 10.38 -4.23 -13.47
N ASP A 412 10.32 -4.29 -14.81
CA ASP A 412 10.51 -3.13 -15.68
C ASP A 412 9.30 -2.18 -15.60
N ILE A 413 8.07 -2.70 -15.50
CA ILE A 413 6.87 -1.88 -15.27
C ILE A 413 6.91 -1.22 -13.89
N GLN A 414 7.33 -1.97 -12.85
CA GLN A 414 7.52 -1.37 -11.53
C GLN A 414 8.55 -0.23 -11.59
N ALA A 415 9.66 -0.42 -12.31
CA ALA A 415 10.68 0.61 -12.47
C ALA A 415 10.13 1.85 -13.19
N ALA A 416 9.33 1.65 -14.24
CA ALA A 416 8.66 2.74 -14.95
C ALA A 416 7.68 3.50 -14.03
N TYR A 417 6.88 2.78 -13.22
CA TYR A 417 5.98 3.37 -12.23
C TYR A 417 6.72 4.26 -11.21
N TYR A 418 7.80 3.74 -10.61
CA TYR A 418 8.59 4.48 -9.63
C TYR A 418 9.37 5.66 -10.24
N ASN A 419 9.75 5.57 -11.52
CA ASN A 419 10.41 6.66 -12.23
C ASN A 419 9.44 7.69 -12.83
N GLY A 420 8.13 7.41 -12.88
CA GLY A 420 7.16 8.26 -13.57
C GLY A 420 7.31 8.24 -15.09
N ASP A 421 7.77 7.12 -15.67
CA ASP A 421 7.93 6.97 -17.11
C ASP A 421 6.58 6.70 -17.78
N LYS A 422 5.84 7.77 -18.05
CA LYS A 422 4.50 7.73 -18.64
C LYS A 422 4.48 7.04 -20.02
N ARG A 423 5.52 7.25 -20.84
CA ARG A 423 5.60 6.69 -22.20
C ARG A 423 5.69 5.17 -22.16
N ARG A 424 6.53 4.62 -21.28
CA ARG A 424 6.64 3.16 -21.10
C ARG A 424 5.32 2.54 -20.61
N LEU A 425 4.54 3.28 -19.82
CA LEU A 425 3.33 2.77 -19.18
C LEU A 425 2.06 2.90 -20.03
N GLN A 426 2.06 3.77 -21.04
CA GLN A 426 0.86 4.09 -21.81
C GLN A 426 0.18 2.86 -22.42
N SER A 427 0.96 1.96 -23.03
CA SER A 427 0.43 0.75 -23.66
C SER A 427 -0.20 -0.21 -22.65
N GLU A 428 0.41 -0.36 -21.47
CA GLU A 428 -0.13 -1.21 -20.41
C GLU A 428 -1.48 -0.64 -19.93
N VAL A 429 -1.53 0.66 -19.63
CA VAL A 429 -2.75 1.33 -19.17
C VAL A 429 -3.87 1.23 -20.20
N ALA A 430 -3.56 1.34 -21.50
CA ALA A 430 -4.54 1.19 -22.57
C ALA A 430 -5.15 -0.23 -22.60
N GLN A 431 -4.37 -1.27 -22.33
CA GLN A 431 -4.90 -2.65 -22.26
C GLN A 431 -5.72 -2.87 -20.99
N LEU A 432 -5.27 -2.35 -19.85
CA LEU A 432 -6.04 -2.41 -18.60
C LEU A 432 -7.39 -1.71 -18.73
N TRP A 433 -7.46 -0.62 -19.50
CA TRP A 433 -8.73 0.08 -19.73
C TRP A 433 -9.74 -0.78 -20.50
N LYS A 434 -9.29 -1.63 -21.42
CA LYS A 434 -10.19 -2.55 -22.15
C LYS A 434 -10.82 -3.58 -21.23
N ASP A 435 -10.10 -4.08 -20.21
CA ASP A 435 -10.70 -4.97 -19.23
C ASP A 435 -11.80 -4.25 -18.44
N LEU A 436 -11.56 -2.99 -18.06
CA LEU A 436 -12.55 -2.18 -17.34
C LEU A 436 -13.83 -2.01 -18.15
N GLU A 437 -13.72 -1.79 -19.46
CA GLU A 437 -14.88 -1.66 -20.38
C GLU A 437 -15.72 -2.94 -20.46
N GLN A 438 -15.13 -4.11 -20.20
CA GLN A 438 -15.83 -5.40 -20.20
C GLN A 438 -16.54 -5.70 -18.89
N LEU A 439 -16.30 -4.91 -17.83
CA LEU A 439 -16.89 -5.17 -16.53
C LEU A 439 -18.38 -4.84 -16.49
N LYS A 440 -19.14 -5.70 -15.81
CA LYS A 440 -20.53 -5.41 -15.48
C LYS A 440 -20.61 -4.14 -14.64
N GLY A 441 -21.38 -3.17 -15.12
CA GLY A 441 -21.56 -1.87 -14.47
C GLY A 441 -20.65 -0.76 -14.99
N TYR A 442 -19.73 -1.03 -15.94
CA TYR A 442 -18.96 0.03 -16.59
C TYR A 442 -19.88 1.05 -17.28
N GLU A 443 -20.90 0.60 -18.01
CA GLU A 443 -21.85 1.47 -18.71
C GLU A 443 -22.52 2.50 -17.80
N LEU A 444 -22.85 2.12 -16.55
CA LEU A 444 -23.44 3.02 -15.54
C LEU A 444 -22.47 4.14 -15.13
N HIS A 445 -21.17 3.90 -15.26
CA HIS A 445 -20.10 4.83 -14.90
C HIS A 445 -19.44 5.48 -16.13
N ALA A 446 -19.73 5.03 -17.35
CA ALA A 446 -19.02 5.44 -18.56
C ALA A 446 -19.00 6.96 -18.76
N GLY A 447 -20.16 7.62 -18.63
CA GLY A 447 -20.25 9.08 -18.73
C GLY A 447 -19.47 9.83 -17.64
N ILE A 448 -19.29 9.23 -16.46
CA ILE A 448 -18.50 9.80 -15.36
C ILE A 448 -16.99 9.58 -15.62
N LEU A 449 -16.64 8.40 -16.14
CA LEU A 449 -15.26 8.00 -16.39
C LEU A 449 -14.66 8.67 -17.62
N GLU A 450 -15.47 9.09 -18.59
CA GLU A 450 -14.99 9.64 -19.87
C GLU A 450 -14.04 10.83 -19.69
N GLY A 451 -14.35 11.74 -18.77
CA GLY A 451 -13.47 12.89 -18.48
C GLY A 451 -12.09 12.47 -17.96
N LEU A 452 -12.04 11.45 -17.09
CA LEU A 452 -10.78 10.89 -16.58
C LEU A 452 -10.05 10.11 -17.68
N ARG A 453 -10.77 9.28 -18.45
CA ARG A 453 -10.23 8.50 -19.57
C ARG A 453 -9.56 9.39 -20.61
N SER A 454 -10.23 10.47 -21.00
CA SER A 454 -9.71 11.43 -21.97
C SER A 454 -8.38 12.01 -21.50
N GLN A 455 -8.29 12.45 -20.24
CA GLN A 455 -7.05 12.96 -19.65
C GLN A 455 -5.94 11.90 -19.59
N ILE A 456 -6.25 10.67 -19.20
CA ILE A 456 -5.30 9.55 -19.16
C ILE A 456 -4.76 9.25 -20.58
N THR A 457 -5.65 9.19 -21.56
CA THR A 457 -5.31 8.88 -22.95
C THR A 457 -4.44 9.96 -23.57
N SER A 458 -4.74 11.23 -23.30
CA SER A 458 -3.94 12.37 -23.76
C SER A 458 -2.71 12.64 -22.88
N MET A 459 -2.53 11.89 -21.79
CA MET A 459 -1.51 12.13 -20.74
C MET A 459 -1.49 13.59 -20.25
N SER A 460 -2.66 14.23 -20.19
CA SER A 460 -2.79 15.62 -19.75
C SER A 460 -2.60 15.70 -18.24
N SER A 461 -1.46 16.24 -17.82
CA SER A 461 -1.16 16.41 -16.40
C SER A 461 -2.11 17.41 -15.73
N TRP A 462 -2.45 17.16 -14.46
CA TRP A 462 -2.95 18.24 -13.61
C TRP A 462 -1.82 19.20 -13.21
N ASP A 463 -2.18 20.42 -12.79
CA ASP A 463 -1.25 21.40 -12.23
C ASP A 463 -1.33 21.37 -10.69
N GLU A 464 -0.23 20.98 -10.04
CA GLU A 464 -0.15 20.89 -8.57
C GLU A 464 -0.04 22.25 -7.88
N LYS A 465 0.33 23.31 -8.62
CA LYS A 465 0.46 24.66 -8.08
C LYS A 465 -0.85 25.46 -8.15
N ALA A 466 -1.81 24.98 -8.93
CA ALA A 466 -3.11 25.62 -9.06
C ALA A 466 -3.89 25.57 -7.74
N ASP A 467 -4.61 26.65 -7.44
CA ASP A 467 -5.56 26.67 -6.34
C ASP A 467 -6.81 25.87 -6.70
N ILE A 468 -6.97 24.70 -6.05
CA ILE A 468 -8.08 23.78 -6.32
C ILE A 468 -9.46 24.39 -6.02
N ARG A 469 -9.54 25.44 -5.19
CA ARG A 469 -10.84 26.05 -4.87
C ARG A 469 -11.56 26.59 -6.12
N LEU A 470 -10.78 27.06 -7.10
CA LEU A 470 -11.30 27.62 -8.35
C LEU A 470 -12.05 26.57 -9.17
N THR A 471 -11.43 25.40 -9.40
CA THR A 471 -12.02 24.31 -10.19
C THR A 471 -13.24 23.69 -9.48
N TRP A 472 -13.21 23.67 -8.15
CA TRP A 472 -14.30 23.18 -7.31
C TRP A 472 -15.42 24.19 -7.05
N LYS A 473 -15.26 25.44 -7.50
CA LYS A 473 -16.19 26.54 -7.23
C LYS A 473 -16.49 26.68 -5.73
N ILE A 474 -15.44 26.69 -4.93
CA ILE A 474 -15.50 26.94 -3.49
C ILE A 474 -15.29 28.44 -3.27
N ALA A 475 -16.31 29.12 -2.78
CA ALA A 475 -16.19 30.53 -2.44
C ALA A 475 -15.17 30.72 -1.30
N PRO A 476 -14.35 31.78 -1.33
CA PRO A 476 -13.58 32.19 -0.17
C PRO A 476 -14.52 32.44 1.01
N GLY A 477 -14.17 31.99 2.21
CA GLY A 477 -15.05 32.13 3.38
C GLY A 477 -15.43 33.59 3.60
N VAL A 478 -16.70 33.94 3.40
CA VAL A 478 -17.25 35.25 3.73
C VAL A 478 -17.15 35.40 5.25
N ARG A 479 -16.53 36.47 5.74
CA ARG A 479 -16.60 36.83 7.16
C ARG A 479 -18.07 36.90 7.53
N LYS A 480 -18.50 36.18 8.58
CA LYS A 480 -19.67 36.64 9.33
C LYS A 480 -19.26 38.01 9.88
N GLU A 481 -19.61 39.08 9.17
CA GLU A 481 -19.82 40.35 9.83
C GLU A 481 -20.83 40.04 10.94
N ALA A 482 -20.45 40.40 12.16
CA ALA A 482 -21.37 40.37 13.27
C ALA A 482 -22.60 41.17 12.82
N PHE A 483 -23.76 40.52 12.72
CA PHE A 483 -25.00 41.23 12.85
C PHE A 483 -24.95 41.83 14.26
N GLU A 484 -24.51 43.08 14.35
CA GLU A 484 -24.77 43.90 15.51
C GLU A 484 -26.29 43.89 15.69
N GLU A 485 -26.74 43.33 16.80
CA GLU A 485 -28.04 43.64 17.39
C GLU A 485 -28.01 45.14 17.71
N GLY A 486 -28.39 45.93 16.71
CA GLY A 486 -28.49 47.37 16.80
C GLY A 486 -29.68 47.80 15.97
N ILE A 487 -30.70 48.30 16.68
CA ILE A 487 -31.92 48.96 16.21
C ILE A 487 -33.12 48.02 16.05
N MET A 488 -33.88 47.85 17.13
CA MET A 488 -35.21 48.47 17.18
C MET A 488 -35.49 48.97 18.60
N LEU A 489 -35.84 50.26 18.64
CA LEU A 489 -36.47 50.98 19.75
C LEU A 489 -37.76 50.32 20.22
#